data_AF-A0A9E6BLP4-F1
#
_entry.id   AF-A0A9E6BLP4-F1
#
_cell.length_a   1.000
_cell.length_b   1.000
_cell.length_c   1.000
_cell.angle_alpha   90.00
_cell.angle_beta   90.00
_cell.angle_gamma   90.00
#
_symmetry.space_group_name_H-M   'P 1'
#
loop_
_entity.id
_entity.type
_entity.pdbx_description
1 polymer ?
#
loop_
_entity_poly.entity_id
_entity_poly.type
_entity_poly.pdbx_seq_one_letter_code
_entity_poly.pdbx_strand_id
1 'polypeptide(L)'
;MADLQNLYFRVRENGATVFRVDTENRQRRLDLDQIAVVNLNNGQIKFHGDAPPSRDEQRAIDDWIAARKQTLATREIDNIFRAIDHLNLTAHWAQTKASDEDLEAFTDQLLMAMHDLRMVLVRKKSDRLMRERN
;
A
#
# COMPACT_ATOMS: atom_id res chain seq x y z
N MET A 1 -17.44 -25.95 4.86
CA MET A 1 -17.07 -24.60 5.35
C MET A 1 -15.57 -24.64 5.48
N ALA A 2 -14.87 -23.98 4.56
CA ALA A 2 -13.43 -24.13 4.41
C ALA A 2 -12.75 -23.75 5.72
N ASP A 3 -11.93 -24.67 6.26
CA ASP A 3 -10.97 -24.36 7.29
C ASP A 3 -10.34 -23.03 6.93
N LEU A 4 -10.50 -22.03 7.80
CA LEU A 4 -9.61 -20.89 7.81
C LEU A 4 -8.23 -21.51 8.06
N GLN A 5 -7.54 -21.82 6.97
CA GLN A 5 -6.15 -22.22 7.01
C GLN A 5 -5.47 -21.22 7.93
N ASN A 6 -4.89 -21.74 9.02
CA ASN A 6 -4.38 -20.99 10.16
C ASN A 6 -3.19 -20.10 9.75
N LEU A 7 -3.35 -19.19 8.80
CA LEU A 7 -2.33 -18.28 8.33
C LEU A 7 -2.63 -16.87 8.82
N TYR A 8 -1.68 -16.32 9.56
CA TYR A 8 -1.67 -14.93 9.98
C TYR A 8 -0.68 -14.13 9.13
N PHE A 9 -1.16 -13.07 8.49
CA PHE A 9 -0.37 -12.19 7.65
C PHE A 9 -0.01 -10.92 8.39
N ARG A 10 1.23 -10.81 8.85
CA ARG A 10 1.77 -9.57 9.43
C ARG A 10 2.17 -8.63 8.31
N VAL A 11 1.31 -7.65 8.02
CA VAL A 11 1.54 -6.62 7.00
C VAL A 11 2.76 -5.77 7.33
N ARG A 12 3.50 -5.43 6.28
CA ARG A 12 4.59 -4.45 6.25
C ARG A 12 4.44 -3.58 5.00
N GLU A 13 5.26 -2.54 4.89
CA GLU A 13 5.19 -1.56 3.80
C GLU A 13 5.07 -2.20 2.40
N ASN A 14 5.94 -3.18 2.10
CA ASN A 14 6.03 -3.81 0.78
C ASN A 14 5.59 -5.29 0.77
N GLY A 15 4.76 -5.73 1.72
CA GLY A 15 4.23 -7.09 1.72
C GLY A 15 3.82 -7.62 3.07
N ALA A 16 4.16 -8.87 3.37
CA ALA A 16 3.84 -9.48 4.66
C ALA A 16 4.83 -10.58 5.06
N THR A 17 4.95 -10.79 6.36
CA THR A 17 5.43 -12.07 6.89
C THR A 17 4.21 -12.96 7.16
N VAL A 18 4.27 -14.20 6.69
CA VAL A 18 3.19 -15.19 6.82
C VAL A 18 3.58 -16.16 7.92
N PHE A 19 2.67 -16.32 8.88
CA PHE A 19 2.82 -17.24 9.99
C PHE A 19 1.75 -18.31 9.93
N ARG A 20 2.12 -19.56 10.17
CA ARG A 20 1.18 -20.60 10.56
C ARG A 20 0.87 -20.42 12.06
N VAL A 21 -0.41 -20.43 12.40
CA VAL A 21 -0.91 -20.30 13.77
C VAL A 21 -1.20 -21.70 14.29
N ASP A 22 -0.51 -22.10 15.35
CA ASP A 22 -0.84 -23.32 16.08
C ASP A 22 -1.73 -22.95 17.27
N THR A 23 -2.98 -23.42 17.21
CA THR A 23 -4.01 -23.19 18.23
C THR A 23 -4.24 -24.39 19.15
N GLU A 24 -3.64 -25.56 18.85
CA GLU A 24 -3.90 -26.83 19.55
C GLU A 24 -2.79 -27.23 20.52
N ASN A 25 -1.91 -26.31 20.91
CA ASN A 25 -0.87 -26.65 21.86
C ASN A 25 -1.47 -26.92 23.26
N ARG A 26 -1.06 -28.01 23.93
CA ARG A 26 -1.62 -28.47 25.24
C ARG A 26 -1.65 -27.39 26.34
N GLN A 27 -0.88 -26.32 26.17
CA GLN A 27 -0.75 -25.18 27.07
C GLN A 27 -1.70 -24.01 26.75
N ARG A 28 -2.62 -24.12 25.76
CA ARG A 28 -3.46 -23.01 25.24
C ARG A 28 -2.68 -21.77 24.80
N ARG A 29 -1.44 -21.97 24.35
CA ARG A 29 -0.56 -20.90 23.89
C ARG A 29 -0.69 -20.77 22.38
N LEU A 30 -0.88 -19.53 21.90
CA LEU A 30 -0.83 -19.22 20.48
C LEU A 30 0.63 -19.19 20.04
N ASP A 31 1.03 -20.15 19.22
CA ASP A 31 2.36 -20.18 18.63
C ASP A 31 2.29 -19.77 17.15
N LEU A 32 3.27 -18.99 16.71
CA LEU A 32 3.37 -18.46 15.35
C LEU A 32 4.65 -18.98 14.71
N ASP A 33 4.51 -19.89 13.76
CA ASP A 33 5.62 -20.41 12.96
C ASP A 33 5.75 -19.61 11.66
N GLN A 34 6.89 -18.99 11.42
CA GLN A 34 7.10 -18.20 10.20
C GLN A 34 7.33 -19.13 9.01
N ILE A 35 6.42 -19.12 8.06
CA ILE A 35 6.47 -20.01 6.90
C ILE A 35 6.85 -19.30 5.60
N ALA A 36 6.60 -17.97 5.52
CA ALA A 36 6.90 -17.23 4.30
C ALA A 36 7.08 -15.74 4.53
N VAL A 37 7.74 -15.12 3.56
CA VAL A 37 7.97 -13.68 3.43
C VAL A 37 7.52 -13.31 2.01
N VAL A 38 6.45 -12.54 1.93
CA VAL A 38 5.85 -12.06 0.67
C VAL A 38 6.35 -10.64 0.38
N ASN A 39 6.81 -10.41 -0.84
CA ASN A 39 7.12 -9.09 -1.39
C ASN A 39 6.11 -8.75 -2.50
N LEU A 40 5.32 -7.70 -2.29
CA LEU A 40 4.27 -7.30 -3.23
C LEU A 40 4.80 -6.51 -4.44
N ASN A 41 6.00 -5.93 -4.35
CA ASN A 41 6.57 -5.10 -5.42
C ASN A 41 7.03 -5.96 -6.60
N ASN A 42 7.68 -7.09 -6.31
CA ASN A 42 8.17 -8.02 -7.33
C ASN A 42 7.40 -9.36 -7.35
N GLY A 43 6.44 -9.56 -6.45
CA GLY A 43 5.66 -10.80 -6.34
C GLY A 43 6.45 -11.98 -5.76
N GLN A 44 7.66 -11.77 -5.26
CA GLN A 44 8.49 -12.85 -4.72
C GLN A 44 7.93 -13.35 -3.39
N ILE A 45 7.81 -14.67 -3.27
CA ILE A 45 7.49 -15.35 -2.03
C ILE A 45 8.72 -16.17 -1.62
N LYS A 46 9.26 -15.88 -0.44
CA LYS A 46 10.38 -16.64 0.16
C LYS A 46 9.83 -17.52 1.26
N PHE A 47 9.86 -18.84 1.07
CA PHE A 47 9.44 -19.79 2.10
C PHE A 47 10.54 -19.98 3.16
N HIS A 48 10.11 -20.26 4.38
CA HIS A 48 10.93 -20.50 5.56
C HIS A 48 10.49 -21.82 6.21
N GLY A 49 11.45 -22.52 6.83
CA GLY A 49 11.24 -23.81 7.47
C GLY A 49 11.76 -25.00 6.65
N ASP A 50 11.78 -26.17 7.28
CA ASP A 50 12.30 -27.42 6.69
C ASP A 50 11.30 -28.12 5.75
N ALA A 51 10.01 -27.77 5.87
CA ALA A 51 8.95 -28.33 5.04
C ALA A 51 8.39 -27.28 4.07
N PRO A 52 8.17 -27.64 2.79
CA PRO A 52 7.50 -26.75 1.84
C PRO A 52 6.05 -26.48 2.27
N PRO A 53 5.45 -25.35 1.87
CA PRO A 53 4.05 -25.08 2.11
C PRO A 53 3.17 -26.13 1.43
N SER A 54 2.07 -26.49 2.07
CA SER A 54 1.01 -27.28 1.46
C SER A 54 0.37 -26.51 0.30
N ARG A 55 -0.33 -27.23 -0.60
CA ARG A 55 -1.08 -26.62 -1.71
C ARG A 55 -2.13 -25.63 -1.22
N ASP A 56 -2.74 -25.95 -0.08
CA ASP A 56 -3.75 -25.13 0.56
C ASP A 56 -3.14 -23.82 1.05
N GLU A 57 -2.03 -23.89 1.81
CA GLU A 57 -1.31 -22.70 2.27
C GLU A 57 -0.82 -21.82 1.12
N GLN A 58 -0.30 -22.43 0.06
CA GLN A 58 0.09 -21.70 -1.14
C GLN A 58 -1.08 -20.93 -1.72
N ARG A 59 -2.25 -21.58 -1.87
CA ARG A 59 -3.46 -20.94 -2.37
C ARG A 59 -3.91 -19.78 -1.49
N ALA A 60 -3.89 -19.92 -0.16
CA ALA A 60 -4.26 -18.81 0.73
C ALA A 60 -3.28 -17.64 0.66
N ILE A 61 -1.97 -17.89 0.48
CA ILE A 61 -0.99 -16.84 0.26
C ILE A 61 -1.30 -16.09 -1.05
N ASP A 62 -1.61 -16.81 -2.13
CA ASP A 62 -1.93 -16.21 -3.42
C ASP A 62 -3.23 -15.40 -3.38
N ASP A 63 -4.28 -15.93 -2.76
CA ASP A 63 -5.57 -15.24 -2.57
C ASP A 63 -5.39 -13.97 -1.72
N TRP A 64 -4.58 -14.04 -0.65
CA TRP A 64 -4.24 -12.88 0.17
C TRP A 64 -3.48 -11.81 -0.63
N ILE A 65 -2.50 -12.21 -1.46
CA ILE A 65 -1.75 -11.29 -2.32
C ILE A 65 -2.70 -10.55 -3.27
N ALA A 66 -3.62 -11.27 -3.92
CA ALA A 66 -4.58 -10.68 -4.85
C ALA A 66 -5.49 -9.65 -4.14
N ALA A 67 -6.10 -10.04 -3.02
CA ALA A 67 -6.96 -9.16 -2.23
C ALA A 67 -6.19 -7.93 -1.70
N ARG A 68 -4.93 -8.13 -1.29
CA ARG A 68 -4.08 -7.05 -0.78
C ARG A 68 -3.73 -6.05 -1.88
N LYS A 69 -3.39 -6.51 -3.08
CA LYS A 69 -3.13 -5.63 -4.23
C LYS A 69 -4.35 -4.78 -4.58
N GLN A 70 -5.54 -5.37 -4.58
CA GLN A 70 -6.78 -4.61 -4.81
C GLN A 70 -7.00 -3.54 -3.75
N THR A 71 -6.81 -3.89 -2.47
CA THR A 71 -6.92 -2.93 -1.36
C THR A 71 -5.92 -1.77 -1.49
N LEU A 72 -4.67 -2.07 -1.87
CA LEU A 72 -3.64 -1.05 -2.08
C LEU A 72 -3.99 -0.12 -3.23
N ALA A 73 -4.47 -0.65 -4.36
CA ALA A 73 -4.90 0.17 -5.50
C ALA A 73 -6.04 1.14 -5.12
N THR A 74 -7.02 0.69 -4.33
CA THR A 74 -8.08 1.58 -3.80
C THR A 74 -7.49 2.68 -2.92
N ARG A 75 -6.56 2.33 -2.02
CA ARG A 75 -5.92 3.31 -1.12
C ARG A 75 -5.05 4.32 -1.86
N GLU A 76 -4.39 3.92 -2.95
CA GLU A 76 -3.62 4.84 -3.79
C GLU A 76 -4.51 5.92 -4.39
N ILE A 77 -5.70 5.56 -4.86
CA ILE A 77 -6.69 6.52 -5.35
C ILE A 77 -7.19 7.43 -4.22
N ASP A 78 -7.52 6.87 -3.06
CA ASP A 78 -7.96 7.65 -1.90
C ASP A 78 -6.87 8.64 -1.44
N ASN A 79 -5.60 8.25 -1.50
CA ASN A 79 -4.48 9.13 -1.16
C ASN A 79 -4.38 10.33 -2.13
N ILE A 80 -4.71 10.14 -3.42
CA ILE A 80 -4.78 11.25 -4.38
C ILE A 80 -5.90 12.22 -3.99
N PHE A 81 -7.07 11.73 -3.62
CA PHE A 81 -8.16 12.59 -3.14
C PHE A 81 -7.78 13.35 -1.86
N ARG A 82 -7.11 12.69 -0.91
CA ARG A 82 -6.57 13.35 0.29
C ARG A 82 -5.55 14.43 -0.07
N ALA A 83 -4.69 14.21 -1.06
CA ALA A 83 -3.73 15.23 -1.50
C ALA A 83 -4.45 16.46 -2.08
N ILE A 84 -5.53 16.26 -2.84
CA ILE A 84 -6.37 17.36 -3.35
C ILE A 84 -6.98 18.15 -2.17
N ASP A 85 -7.55 17.46 -1.19
CA ASP A 85 -8.13 18.10 -0.01
C ASP A 85 -7.08 18.87 0.79
N HIS A 86 -5.88 18.30 0.99
CA HIS A 86 -4.78 19.00 1.65
C HIS A 86 -4.36 20.27 0.89
N LEU A 87 -4.26 20.23 -0.44
CA LEU A 87 -3.95 21.43 -1.22
C LEU A 87 -5.03 22.52 -1.06
N ASN A 88 -6.30 22.13 -1.10
CA ASN A 88 -7.41 23.07 -0.93
C ASN A 88 -7.44 23.68 0.48
N LEU A 89 -7.25 22.85 1.51
CA LEU A 89 -7.18 23.30 2.91
C LEU A 89 -5.98 24.21 3.16
N THR A 90 -4.81 23.89 2.60
CA THR A 90 -3.61 24.72 2.67
C THR A 90 -3.84 26.07 1.99
N ALA A 91 -4.45 26.09 0.80
CA ALA A 91 -4.77 27.33 0.11
C ALA A 91 -5.74 28.21 0.93
N HIS A 92 -6.78 27.61 1.51
CA HIS A 92 -7.72 28.34 2.36
C HIS A 92 -7.05 28.88 3.64
N TRP A 93 -6.22 28.08 4.29
CA TRP A 93 -5.48 28.51 5.48
C TRP A 93 -4.50 29.65 5.16
N ALA A 94 -3.75 29.53 4.06
CA ALA A 94 -2.83 30.58 3.59
C ALA A 94 -3.55 31.91 3.35
N GLN A 95 -4.76 31.86 2.78
CA GLN A 95 -5.57 33.05 2.53
C GLN A 95 -6.15 33.70 3.80
N THR A 96 -6.50 32.89 4.80
CA THR A 96 -7.33 33.37 5.93
C THR A 96 -6.59 33.51 7.25
N LYS A 97 -5.43 32.86 7.42
CA LYS A 97 -4.78 32.68 8.72
C LYS A 97 -3.26 32.79 8.72
N ALA A 98 -2.58 32.49 7.61
CA ALA A 98 -1.12 32.43 7.61
C ALA A 98 -0.47 33.80 7.84
N SER A 99 0.61 33.81 8.61
CA SER A 99 1.53 34.94 8.71
C SER A 99 2.60 34.91 7.60
N ASP A 100 3.37 35.99 7.45
CA ASP A 100 4.47 36.03 6.49
C ASP A 100 5.57 34.99 6.84
N GLU A 101 5.88 34.82 8.13
CA GLU A 101 6.85 33.83 8.63
C GLU A 101 6.39 32.39 8.34
N ASP A 102 5.09 32.12 8.51
CA ASP A 102 4.50 30.84 8.13
C ASP A 102 4.70 30.53 6.65
N LEU A 103 4.44 31.51 5.77
CA LEU A 103 4.52 31.35 4.32
C LEU A 103 5.97 31.16 3.86
N GLU A 104 6.92 31.86 4.47
CA GLU A 104 8.35 31.72 4.16
C GLU A 104 8.86 30.30 4.43
N ALA A 105 8.32 29.61 5.44
CA ALA A 105 8.76 28.28 5.84
C ALA A 105 8.54 27.17 4.79
N PHE A 106 7.57 27.31 3.88
CA PHE A 106 7.21 26.21 2.96
C PHE A 106 6.81 26.61 1.53
N THR A 107 6.61 27.91 1.23
CA THR A 107 6.04 28.34 -0.06
C THR A 107 6.82 27.81 -1.25
N ASP A 108 8.14 28.01 -1.30
CA ASP A 108 8.96 27.58 -2.44
C ASP A 108 8.96 26.06 -2.63
N GLN A 109 9.05 25.30 -1.52
CA GLN A 109 9.02 23.85 -1.56
C GLN A 109 7.66 23.33 -2.07
N LEU A 110 6.56 23.93 -1.59
CA LEU A 110 5.20 23.57 -2.00
C LEU A 110 4.96 23.91 -3.49
N LEU A 111 5.37 25.10 -3.93
CA LEU A 111 5.25 25.53 -5.32
C LEU A 111 6.04 24.61 -6.27
N MET A 112 7.25 24.21 -5.89
CA MET A 112 8.06 23.28 -6.68
C MET A 112 7.39 21.90 -6.80
N ALA A 113 6.89 21.34 -5.68
CA ALA A 113 6.20 20.06 -5.69
C ALA A 113 4.92 20.08 -6.56
N MET A 114 4.14 21.15 -6.47
CA MET A 114 2.96 21.33 -7.32
C MET A 114 3.32 21.48 -8.81
N HIS A 115 4.41 22.18 -9.11
CA HIS A 115 4.90 22.35 -10.48
C HIS A 115 5.29 21.01 -11.10
N ASP A 116 6.09 20.19 -10.39
CA ASP A 116 6.48 18.86 -10.86
C ASP A 116 5.25 17.96 -11.11
N LEU A 117 4.35 17.89 -10.12
CA LEU A 117 3.10 17.13 -10.26
C LEU A 117 2.30 17.56 -11.49
N ARG A 118 2.17 18.89 -11.70
CA ARG A 118 1.48 19.43 -12.87
C ARG A 118 2.15 18.99 -14.17
N MET A 119 3.48 19.06 -14.28
CA MET A 119 4.20 18.64 -15.48
C MET A 119 3.92 17.17 -15.82
N VAL A 120 4.00 16.28 -14.82
CA VAL A 120 3.75 14.84 -15.00
C VAL A 120 2.31 14.59 -15.47
N LEU A 121 1.32 15.22 -14.82
CA LEU A 121 -0.09 15.03 -15.15
C LEU A 121 -0.45 15.57 -16.55
N VAL A 122 0.08 16.73 -16.91
CA VAL A 122 -0.12 17.33 -18.24
C VAL A 122 0.45 16.42 -19.33
N ARG A 123 1.67 15.89 -19.14
CA ARG A 123 2.28 14.93 -20.07
C ARG A 123 1.41 13.70 -20.24
N LYS A 124 1.00 13.05 -19.13
CA LYS A 124 0.14 11.85 -19.17
C LYS A 124 -1.21 12.10 -19.84
N LYS A 125 -1.81 13.28 -19.63
CA LYS A 125 -3.06 13.68 -20.30
C LYS A 125 -2.85 13.82 -21.81
N SER A 126 -1.75 14.46 -22.22
CA SER A 126 -1.38 14.58 -23.64
C SER A 126 -1.18 13.21 -24.30
N ASP A 127 -0.43 12.32 -23.66
CA ASP A 127 -0.18 10.96 -24.18
C ASP A 127 -1.45 10.14 -24.35
N ARG A 128 -2.45 10.35 -23.48
CA ARG A 128 -3.76 9.70 -23.60
C ARG A 128 -4.55 10.25 -24.79
N LEU A 129 -4.61 11.58 -24.95
CA LEU A 129 -5.30 12.22 -26.08
C LEU A 129 -4.69 11.82 -27.43
N MET A 130 -3.37 11.66 -27.51
CA MET A 130 -2.72 11.19 -28.75
C MET A 130 -3.07 9.73 -29.07
N ARG A 131 -3.23 8.86 -28.07
CA ARG A 131 -3.64 7.47 -28.26
C ARG A 131 -5.11 7.31 -28.67
N GLU A 132 -5.98 8.23 -28.26
CA GLU A 132 -7.41 8.21 -28.64
C GLU A 132 -7.64 8.73 -30.07
N ARG A 133 -6.67 9.45 -30.65
CA ARG A 133 -6.75 10.02 -32.01
C ARG A 133 -6.20 9.11 -33.11
N ASN A 134 -5.45 8.06 -32.75
CA ASN A 134 -4.83 7.09 -33.66
C ASN A 134 -5.54 5.75 -33.56
#